data_AF-A0A8T3ASW4-F1
#
_entry.id   AF-A0A8T3ASW4-F1
#
_cell.length_a   1.000
_cell.length_b   1.000
_cell.length_c   1.000
_cell.angle_alpha   90.00
_cell.angle_beta   90.00
_cell.angle_gamma   90.00
#
_symmetry.space_group_name_H-M   'P 1'
#
loop_
_entity.id
_entity.type
_entity.pdbx_description
1 polymer ?
#
loop_
_entity_poly.entity_id
_entity_poly.type
_entity_poly.pdbx_seq_one_letter_code
_entity_poly.pdbx_strand_id
1 'polypeptide(L)'
;MLSCFGNIWCSKLRFDAIVVSSEVGYEKPAAGIFLAALDQIGIEAGKVVHVGDDQKADKVGANSVGIDCWLWGSDVKSFSQICERILKQSPS
;
A
#
# COMPACT_ATOMS: atom_id res chain seq x y z
N MET A 1 -5.15 7.71 -13.15
CA MET A 1 -5.22 6.83 -14.33
C MET A 1 -3.89 6.92 -15.05
N LEU A 2 -3.04 5.89 -14.94
CA LEU A 2 -1.84 5.77 -15.77
C LEU A 2 -1.87 4.40 -16.43
N SER A 3 -1.78 4.40 -17.75
CA SER A 3 -1.89 3.24 -18.63
C SER A 3 -0.51 2.67 -18.93
N CYS A 4 -0.31 1.36 -18.84
CA CYS A 4 0.76 0.65 -19.56
C CYS A 4 0.32 -0.80 -19.86
N PHE A 5 0.32 -1.17 -21.15
CA PHE A 5 0.05 -2.53 -21.62
C PHE A 5 1.33 -3.39 -21.60
N GLY A 6 1.17 -4.67 -21.27
CA GLY A 6 2.02 -5.78 -21.72
C GLY A 6 3.39 -5.93 -21.05
N ASN A 7 3.60 -7.08 -20.38
CA ASN A 7 4.88 -7.65 -19.92
C ASN A 7 6.04 -6.67 -19.72
N ILE A 8 5.97 -5.83 -18.69
CA ILE A 8 7.10 -5.01 -18.23
C ILE A 8 7.66 -5.64 -16.95
N TRP A 9 8.78 -6.34 -17.08
CA TRP A 9 9.70 -6.53 -15.96
C TRP A 9 10.30 -5.16 -15.64
N CYS A 10 9.77 -4.47 -14.62
CA CYS A 10 10.25 -3.16 -14.23
C CYS A 10 11.55 -3.27 -13.40
N SER A 11 12.67 -3.55 -14.06
CA SER A 11 13.99 -3.72 -13.43
C SER A 11 14.63 -2.44 -12.85
N LYS A 12 13.85 -1.37 -12.64
CA LYS A 12 14.32 -0.07 -12.10
C LYS A 12 13.45 0.50 -10.98
N LEU A 13 12.31 -0.11 -10.67
CA LEU A 13 11.45 0.30 -9.55
C LEU A 13 11.37 -0.89 -8.58
N ARG A 14 11.70 -0.66 -7.30
CA ARG A 14 11.64 -1.71 -6.27
C ARG A 14 10.19 -1.94 -5.84
N PHE A 15 9.46 -2.72 -6.63
CA PHE A 15 8.12 -3.20 -6.28
C PHE A 15 8.01 -4.68 -6.63
N ASP A 16 7.56 -5.48 -5.68
CA ASP A 16 7.28 -6.91 -5.88
C ASP A 16 5.94 -7.14 -6.59
N ALA A 17 5.02 -6.17 -6.47
CA ALA A 17 3.69 -6.19 -7.06
C ALA A 17 3.21 -4.77 -7.39
N ILE A 18 2.31 -4.66 -8.38
CA ILE A 18 1.63 -3.42 -8.74
C ILE A 18 0.14 -3.75 -8.91
N VAL A 19 -0.71 -3.04 -8.17
CA VAL A 19 -2.18 -3.08 -8.31
C VAL A 19 -2.64 -1.77 -8.92
N VAL A 20 -3.44 -1.83 -9.99
CA VAL A 20 -4.04 -0.66 -10.61
C VAL A 20 -5.57 -0.73 -10.50
N SER A 21 -6.20 0.34 -10.00
CA SER A 21 -7.66 0.38 -9.75
C SER A 21 -8.51 0.01 -10.97
N SER A 22 -8.08 0.43 -12.17
CA SER A 22 -8.77 0.11 -13.42
C SER A 22 -8.72 -1.36 -13.81
N GLU A 23 -7.72 -2.11 -13.34
CA GLU A 23 -7.57 -3.53 -13.63
C GLU A 23 -8.39 -4.38 -12.65
N VAL A 24 -8.48 -3.94 -11.39
CA VAL A 24 -9.23 -4.64 -10.34
C VAL A 24 -10.68 -4.18 -10.19
N GLY A 25 -11.07 -3.08 -10.83
CA GLY A 25 -12.44 -2.54 -10.80
C GLY A 25 -12.84 -1.84 -9.50
N TYR A 26 -11.88 -1.60 -8.61
CA TYR A 26 -12.10 -0.93 -7.32
C TYR A 26 -11.13 0.23 -7.16
N GLU A 27 -11.59 1.32 -6.54
CA GLU A 27 -10.74 2.42 -6.12
C GLU A 27 -10.85 2.66 -4.61
N LYS A 28 -9.83 3.28 -4.04
CA LYS A 28 -9.86 3.72 -2.64
C LYS A 28 -11.05 4.68 -2.44
N PRO A 29 -11.80 4.58 -1.33
CA PRO A 29 -11.55 3.77 -0.14
C PRO A 29 -12.17 2.36 -0.16
N ALA A 30 -12.68 1.88 -1.29
CA ALA A 30 -13.36 0.58 -1.33
C ALA A 30 -12.41 -0.55 -0.90
N ALA A 31 -12.87 -1.45 -0.03
CA ALA A 31 -12.08 -2.56 0.49
C ALA A 31 -11.44 -3.42 -0.63
N GLY A 32 -12.10 -3.55 -1.78
CA GLY A 32 -11.66 -4.38 -2.90
C GLY A 32 -10.25 -4.08 -3.41
N ILE A 33 -9.82 -2.80 -3.43
CA ILE A 33 -8.46 -2.47 -3.90
C ILE A 33 -7.39 -2.92 -2.89
N PHE A 34 -7.69 -2.82 -1.59
CA PHE A 34 -6.77 -3.25 -0.53
C PHE A 34 -6.70 -4.78 -0.44
N LEU A 35 -7.84 -5.47 -0.57
CA LEU A 35 -7.90 -6.93 -0.61
C LEU A 35 -7.16 -7.49 -1.83
N ALA A 36 -7.32 -6.86 -3.01
CA ALA A 36 -6.58 -7.26 -4.20
C ALA A 36 -5.06 -7.10 -4.02
N ALA A 37 -4.62 -6.05 -3.32
CA ALA A 37 -3.21 -5.87 -2.98
C ALA A 37 -2.69 -6.96 -2.04
N LEU A 38 -3.44 -7.31 -0.99
CA LEU A 38 -3.09 -8.40 -0.07
C LEU A 38 -3.00 -9.76 -0.79
N ASP A 39 -3.96 -10.05 -1.68
CA ASP A 39 -3.98 -11.27 -2.49
C ASP A 39 -2.74 -11.36 -3.40
N GLN A 40 -2.39 -10.25 -4.08
CA GLN A 40 -1.25 -10.23 -5.00
C GLN A 40 0.11 -10.41 -4.29
N ILE A 41 0.27 -9.89 -3.07
CA ILE A 41 1.52 -10.03 -2.29
C ILE A 41 1.54 -11.27 -1.39
N GLY A 42 0.39 -11.88 -1.12
CA GLY A 42 0.25 -13.07 -0.27
C GLY A 42 0.60 -12.83 1.21
N ILE A 43 0.39 -11.62 1.72
CA ILE A 43 0.71 -11.22 3.11
C ILE A 43 -0.58 -10.93 3.88
N GLU A 44 -0.62 -11.33 5.16
CA GLU A 44 -1.73 -11.02 6.06
C GLU A 44 -1.84 -9.52 6.35
N ALA A 45 -3.06 -8.99 6.39
CA ALA A 45 -3.32 -7.55 6.60
C ALA A 45 -2.59 -6.94 7.81
N GLY A 46 -2.56 -7.65 8.94
CA GLY A 46 -1.90 -7.17 10.17
C GLY A 46 -0.36 -7.10 10.09
N LYS A 47 0.25 -7.59 9.01
CA LYS A 47 1.69 -7.47 8.73
C LYS A 47 2.00 -6.44 7.65
N VAL A 48 0.97 -5.74 7.15
CA VAL A 48 1.08 -4.74 6.08
C VAL A 48 0.83 -3.36 6.64
N VAL A 49 1.61 -2.39 6.15
CA VAL A 49 1.34 -0.97 6.34
C VAL A 49 1.06 -0.31 4.99
N HIS A 50 -0.06 0.41 4.91
CA HIS A 50 -0.38 1.30 3.82
C HIS A 50 0.18 2.70 4.10
N VAL A 51 0.79 3.33 3.09
CA VAL A 51 1.27 4.72 3.20
C VAL A 51 0.59 5.55 2.12
N GLY A 52 -0.18 6.56 2.51
CA GLY A 52 -0.92 7.45 1.61
C GLY A 52 -1.17 8.80 2.24
N ASP A 53 -1.75 9.76 1.51
CA ASP A 53 -1.88 11.16 1.93
C ASP A 53 -3.31 11.57 2.28
N ASP A 54 -4.31 10.76 1.95
CA ASP A 54 -5.72 11.08 2.22
C ASP A 54 -6.30 10.25 3.38
N GLN A 55 -6.86 10.95 4.37
CA GLN A 55 -7.43 10.34 5.57
C GLN A 55 -8.57 9.35 5.27
N LYS A 56 -9.42 9.63 4.27
CA LYS A 56 -10.58 8.82 3.95
C LYS A 56 -10.21 7.71 2.96
N ALA A 57 -9.60 8.08 1.84
CA ALA A 57 -9.23 7.16 0.78
C ALA A 57 -8.19 6.14 1.27
N ASP A 58 -7.15 6.58 1.97
CA ASP A 58 -6.06 5.72 2.42
C ASP A 58 -6.33 5.12 3.78
N LYS A 59 -6.44 5.95 4.82
CA LYS A 59 -6.45 5.45 6.19
C LYS A 59 -7.73 4.74 6.56
N VAL A 60 -8.90 5.34 6.29
CA VAL A 60 -10.18 4.66 6.55
C VAL A 60 -10.32 3.41 5.66
N GLY A 61 -9.91 3.50 4.39
CA GLY A 61 -9.95 2.37 3.45
C GLY A 61 -9.09 1.18 3.89
N ALA A 62 -7.81 1.40 4.16
CA ALA A 62 -6.87 0.37 4.60
C ALA A 62 -7.28 -0.24 5.95
N ASN A 63 -7.64 0.60 6.92
CA ASN A 63 -8.05 0.13 8.25
C ASN A 63 -9.31 -0.75 8.19
N SER A 64 -10.20 -0.53 7.22
CA SER A 64 -11.43 -1.32 7.06
C SER A 64 -11.18 -2.80 6.76
N VAL A 65 -9.98 -3.14 6.28
CA VAL A 65 -9.55 -4.52 6.00
C VAL A 65 -8.43 -4.99 6.93
N GLY A 66 -8.13 -4.23 7.99
CA GLY A 66 -7.14 -4.60 9.01
C GLY A 66 -5.68 -4.29 8.64
N ILE A 67 -5.44 -3.44 7.63
CA ILE A 67 -4.10 -2.94 7.28
C ILE A 67 -3.82 -1.68 8.13
N ASP A 68 -2.65 -1.58 8.77
CA ASP A 68 -2.23 -0.33 9.44
C ASP A 68 -1.96 0.76 8.38
N CYS A 69 -2.19 2.03 8.70
CA CYS A 69 -1.98 3.12 7.76
C CYS A 69 -1.25 4.31 8.36
N TRP A 70 -0.15 4.70 7.71
CA TRP A 70 0.59 5.93 8.00
C TRP A 70 0.26 6.99 6.96
N LEU A 71 -0.17 8.16 7.43
CA LEU A 71 -0.44 9.29 6.56
C LEU A 71 0.85 10.06 6.24
N TRP A 72 1.12 10.21 4.95
CA TRP A 72 2.20 11.05 4.46
C TRP A 72 1.94 12.52 4.79
N GLY A 73 2.98 13.24 5.20
CA GLY A 73 2.89 14.63 5.66
C GLY A 73 2.52 14.78 7.14
N SER A 74 1.98 13.73 7.78
CA SER A 74 1.63 13.74 9.21
C SER A 74 2.37 12.66 10.01
N ASP A 75 2.10 11.38 9.74
CA ASP A 75 2.73 10.23 10.42
C ASP A 75 4.15 9.97 9.92
N VAL A 76 4.40 10.19 8.62
CA VAL A 76 5.72 10.06 7.97
C VAL A 76 5.89 11.15 6.91
N LYS A 77 7.11 11.63 6.69
CA LYS A 77 7.41 12.72 5.71
C LYS A 77 8.52 12.36 4.73
N SER A 78 9.16 11.21 4.90
CA SER A 78 10.25 10.76 4.04
C SER A 78 10.36 9.24 4.04
N PHE A 79 10.99 8.68 3.00
CA PHE A 79 11.30 7.25 2.94
C PHE A 79 12.23 6.81 4.06
N SER A 80 13.17 7.67 4.52
CA SER A 80 14.04 7.34 5.67
C SER A 80 13.22 7.07 6.94
N GLN A 81 12.23 7.91 7.22
CA GLN A 81 11.37 7.74 8.38
C GLN A 81 10.54 6.46 8.31
N ILE A 82 10.06 6.10 7.11
CA ILE A 82 9.38 4.81 6.88
C ILE A 82 10.32 3.66 7.22
N CYS A 83 11.54 3.65 6.66
CA CYS A 83 12.54 2.61 6.92
C CYS A 83 12.88 2.51 8.42
N GLU A 84 13.18 3.62 9.08
CA GLU A 84 13.47 3.64 10.52
C GLU A 84 12.32 3.08 11.35
N ARG A 85 11.08 3.41 10.98
CA ARG A 85 9.88 2.96 11.70
C ARG A 85 9.58 1.49 11.49
N ILE A 86 9.84 0.94 10.30
CA ILE A 86 9.76 -0.50 10.03
C ILE A 86 10.83 -1.24 10.84
N LEU A 87 12.08 -0.77 10.83
CA LEU A 87 13.19 -1.43 11.53
C LEU A 87 13.00 -1.42 13.06
N LYS A 88 12.46 -0.34 13.63
CA LYS A 88 12.16 -0.23 15.07
C LYS A 88 11.01 -1.12 15.55
N GLN A 89 10.19 -1.66 14.64
CA GLN A 89 9.08 -2.56 14.99
C GLN A 89 9.47 -4.04 15.04
N SER A 90 10.73 -4.38 14.73
CA SER A 90 11.23 -5.74 14.96
C SER A 90 11.42 -5.94 16.47
N PRO A 91 10.70 -6.88 17.13
CA PRO A 91 10.98 -7.18 18.52
C PRO A 91 12.40 -7.74 18.64
N SER A 92 13.15 -7.25 19.63
CA SER A 92 14.40 -7.84 20.11
C SER A 92 14.15 -9.21 20.72
#